data_AF-A0A0D0IW89-F1
#
_entry.id   AF-A0A0D0IW89-F1
#
_cell.length_a   1.000
_cell.length_b   1.000
_cell.length_c   1.000
_cell.angle_alpha   90.00
_cell.angle_beta   90.00
_cell.angle_gamma   90.00
#
_symmetry.space_group_name_H-M   'P 1'
#
loop_
_entity.id
_entity.type
_entity.pdbx_description
1 polymer ?
#
loop_
_entity_poly.entity_id
_entity_poly.type
_entity_poly.pdbx_seq_one_letter_code
_entity_poly.pdbx_strand_id
1 'polypeptide(L)'
;MENIGKDKVLAAVVRTFFKYFTLGVIEGKSADSSDMTVYEPKNVKKVMSEHIEDVSRIFNQEVFFAISRINYVEEELERELQAFVAAGNKTTPMDLMRFACRSDEFYDVMVSEYKRNFESLLCGSFATLSKACEGFTECEALGSIAVDMAENIINRIAHQAYGEGKKLVAE
;
A
#
# COMPACT_ATOMS: atom_id res chain seq x y z
N MET A 1 -25.45 7.93 -1.05
CA MET A 1 -24.24 7.10 -1.16
C MET A 1 -23.54 7.14 0.18
N GLU A 2 -23.17 5.99 0.71
CA GLU A 2 -22.45 5.89 1.97
C GLU A 2 -21.01 6.39 1.78
N ASN A 3 -20.50 7.14 2.76
CA ASN A 3 -19.15 7.71 2.72
C ASN A 3 -18.33 7.19 3.90
N ILE A 4 -17.02 7.05 3.68
CA ILE A 4 -16.04 6.61 4.68
C ILE A 4 -14.88 7.62 4.74
N GLY A 5 -14.30 7.79 5.94
CA GLY A 5 -13.15 8.68 6.15
C GLY A 5 -11.94 8.25 5.31
N LYS A 6 -11.30 9.21 4.66
CA LYS A 6 -10.13 8.96 3.80
C LYS A 6 -8.92 8.46 4.59
N ASP A 7 -8.80 8.82 5.85
CA ASP A 7 -7.84 8.27 6.81
C ASP A 7 -8.00 6.75 7.00
N LYS A 8 -9.23 6.27 7.16
CA LYS A 8 -9.57 4.84 7.25
C LYS A 8 -9.26 4.11 5.95
N VAL A 9 -9.61 4.72 4.81
CA VAL A 9 -9.34 4.15 3.48
C VAL A 9 -7.84 4.08 3.22
N LEU A 10 -7.09 5.13 3.53
CA LEU A 10 -5.64 5.18 3.39
C LEU A 10 -4.96 4.11 4.24
N ALA A 11 -5.35 3.98 5.51
CA ALA A 11 -4.86 2.92 6.38
C ALA A 11 -5.17 1.52 5.80
N ALA A 12 -6.38 1.33 5.28
CA ALA A 12 -6.77 0.07 4.63
C ALA A 12 -5.94 -0.21 3.37
N VAL A 13 -5.68 0.80 2.52
CA VAL A 13 -4.84 0.66 1.31
C VAL A 13 -3.42 0.24 1.66
N VAL A 14 -2.77 0.96 2.58
CA VAL A 14 -1.39 0.67 3.00
C VAL A 14 -1.32 -0.73 3.62
N ARG A 15 -2.23 -1.05 4.55
CA ARG A 15 -2.28 -2.35 5.21
C ARG A 15 -2.52 -3.50 4.21
N THR A 16 -3.41 -3.28 3.25
CA THR A 16 -3.73 -4.25 2.19
C THR A 16 -2.52 -4.52 1.32
N PHE A 17 -1.77 -3.48 0.92
CA PHE A 17 -0.51 -3.65 0.22
C PHE A 17 0.44 -4.56 1.00
N PHE A 18 0.75 -4.24 2.25
CA PHE A 18 1.72 -5.02 3.04
C PHE A 18 1.28 -6.46 3.22
N LYS A 19 -0.01 -6.70 3.48
CA LYS A 19 -0.57 -8.04 3.63
C LYS A 19 -0.40 -8.85 2.34
N TYR A 20 -0.93 -8.35 1.23
CA TYR A 20 -1.00 -9.12 0.00
C TYR A 20 0.34 -9.24 -0.70
N PHE A 21 1.20 -8.21 -0.62
CA PHE A 21 2.58 -8.32 -1.08
C PHE A 21 3.34 -9.43 -0.35
N THR A 22 3.27 -9.44 0.99
CA THR A 22 3.91 -10.47 1.81
C THR A 22 3.38 -11.86 1.49
N LEU A 23 2.05 -12.02 1.35
CA LEU A 23 1.44 -13.28 0.91
C LEU A 23 1.95 -13.72 -0.45
N GLY A 24 2.03 -12.81 -1.43
CA GLY A 24 2.53 -13.11 -2.77
C GLY A 24 3.97 -13.61 -2.77
N VAL A 25 4.85 -13.00 -1.98
CA VAL A 25 6.25 -13.43 -1.83
C VAL A 25 6.34 -14.81 -1.16
N ILE A 26 5.61 -15.01 -0.05
CA ILE A 26 5.64 -16.27 0.70
C ILE A 26 5.09 -17.43 -0.15
N GLU A 27 3.89 -17.25 -0.71
CA GLU A 27 3.23 -18.27 -1.52
C GLU A 27 3.93 -18.49 -2.87
N GLY A 28 4.61 -17.48 -3.40
CA GLY A 28 5.43 -17.61 -4.60
C GLY A 28 6.69 -18.46 -4.39
N LYS A 29 7.28 -18.43 -3.19
CA LYS A 29 8.44 -19.27 -2.82
C LYS A 29 8.05 -20.66 -2.32
N SER A 30 6.84 -20.84 -1.80
CA SER A 30 6.46 -22.13 -1.20
C SER A 30 6.16 -23.17 -2.27
N ALA A 31 6.86 -24.31 -2.22
CA ALA A 31 6.56 -25.47 -3.05
C ALA A 31 5.30 -26.22 -2.57
N ASP A 32 4.94 -26.07 -1.28
CA ASP A 32 3.78 -26.69 -0.66
C ASP A 32 2.81 -25.62 -0.17
N SER A 33 1.61 -25.60 -0.77
CA SER A 33 0.55 -24.65 -0.40
C SER A 33 -0.13 -24.98 0.94
N SER A 34 0.15 -26.14 1.52
CA SER A 34 -0.39 -26.58 2.81
C SER A 34 0.56 -26.35 3.99
N ASP A 35 1.82 -25.98 3.73
CA ASP A 35 2.79 -25.69 4.78
C ASP A 35 2.44 -24.37 5.47
N MET A 36 1.84 -24.45 6.66
CA MET A 36 1.49 -23.27 7.45
C MET A 36 2.68 -22.68 8.22
N THR A 37 3.81 -23.39 8.32
CA THR A 37 4.99 -22.89 9.03
C THR A 37 5.60 -21.68 8.34
N VAL A 38 5.35 -21.50 7.03
CA VAL A 38 5.81 -20.34 6.26
C VAL A 38 5.27 -19.01 6.80
N TYR A 39 4.13 -19.03 7.50
CA TYR A 39 3.51 -17.85 8.12
C TYR A 39 3.97 -17.59 9.56
N GLU A 40 4.83 -18.45 10.13
CA GLU A 40 5.42 -18.18 11.44
C GLU A 40 6.31 -16.93 11.39
N PRO A 41 6.30 -16.07 12.45
CA PRO A 41 7.01 -14.79 12.40
C PRO A 41 8.49 -14.88 12.02
N LYS A 42 9.18 -15.94 12.48
CA LYS A 42 10.59 -16.18 12.11
C LYS A 42 10.77 -16.39 10.60
N ASN A 43 9.86 -17.14 9.97
CA ASN A 43 9.93 -17.47 8.56
C ASN A 43 9.50 -16.30 7.68
N VAL A 44 8.41 -15.60 8.06
CA VAL A 44 8.00 -14.34 7.43
C VAL A 44 9.16 -13.34 7.43
N LYS A 45 9.76 -13.10 8.61
CA LYS A 45 10.89 -12.18 8.74
C LYS A 45 12.06 -12.60 7.83
N LYS A 46 12.43 -13.87 7.85
CA LYS A 46 13.52 -14.40 7.02
C LYS A 46 13.28 -14.12 5.54
N VAL A 47 12.11 -14.50 5.03
CA VAL A 47 11.75 -14.34 3.62
C VAL A 47 11.70 -12.87 3.23
N MET A 48 11.06 -12.03 4.03
CA MET A 48 10.88 -10.62 3.70
C MET A 48 12.16 -9.79 3.86
N SER A 49 13.10 -10.21 4.71
CA SER A 49 14.42 -9.59 4.82
C SER A 49 15.21 -9.60 3.51
N GLU A 50 14.98 -10.58 2.63
CA GLU A 50 15.62 -10.67 1.30
C GLU A 50 15.04 -9.65 0.31
N HIS A 51 13.89 -9.04 0.63
CA HIS A 51 13.10 -8.19 -0.27
C HIS A 51 12.75 -6.83 0.36
N ILE A 52 13.47 -6.41 1.40
CA ILE A 52 13.20 -5.14 2.11
C ILE A 52 13.27 -3.92 1.17
N GLU A 53 14.24 -3.91 0.26
CA GLU A 53 14.40 -2.81 -0.71
C GLU A 53 13.25 -2.79 -1.74
N ASP A 54 12.74 -3.97 -2.10
CA ASP A 54 11.63 -4.12 -3.04
C ASP A 54 10.31 -3.62 -2.47
N VAL A 55 10.09 -3.76 -1.15
CA VAL A 55 8.87 -3.27 -0.47
C VAL A 55 8.64 -1.80 -0.79
N SER A 56 9.65 -0.95 -0.59
CA SER A 56 9.52 0.50 -0.83
C SER A 56 9.30 0.81 -2.30
N ARG A 57 10.06 0.16 -3.20
CA ARG A 57 9.96 0.36 -4.64
C ARG A 57 8.56 0.02 -5.16
N ILE A 58 8.07 -1.17 -4.83
CA ILE A 58 6.78 -1.69 -5.29
C ILE A 58 5.63 -0.94 -4.62
N PHE A 59 5.78 -0.57 -3.33
CA PHE A 59 4.80 0.30 -2.66
C PHE A 59 4.61 1.61 -3.41
N ASN A 60 5.70 2.31 -3.75
CA ASN A 60 5.62 3.57 -4.48
C ASN A 60 4.98 3.41 -5.88
N GLN A 61 5.16 2.26 -6.54
CA GLN A 61 4.56 1.98 -7.85
C GLN A 61 3.05 1.71 -7.74
N GLU A 62 2.66 0.80 -6.87
CA GLU A 62 1.27 0.32 -6.81
C GLU A 62 0.35 1.26 -6.01
N VAL A 63 0.86 1.80 -4.90
CA VAL A 63 0.05 2.64 -3.99
C VAL A 63 -0.11 4.08 -4.52
N PHE A 64 0.80 4.56 -5.37
CA PHE A 64 0.68 5.88 -6.02
C PHE A 64 -0.68 6.03 -6.71
N PHE A 65 -1.07 5.07 -7.56
CA PHE A 65 -2.35 5.14 -8.28
C PHE A 65 -3.55 5.00 -7.35
N ALA A 66 -3.44 4.18 -6.30
CA ALA A 66 -4.49 4.03 -5.31
C ALA A 66 -4.76 5.37 -4.58
N ILE A 67 -3.70 6.03 -4.11
CA ILE A 67 -3.79 7.32 -3.42
C ILE A 67 -4.27 8.43 -4.36
N SER A 68 -3.76 8.47 -5.59
CA SER A 68 -4.21 9.46 -6.58
C SER A 68 -5.72 9.36 -6.82
N ARG A 69 -6.29 8.15 -6.88
CA ARG A 69 -7.75 7.96 -7.03
C ARG A 69 -8.57 8.37 -5.80
N ILE A 70 -7.94 8.43 -4.61
CA ILE A 70 -8.59 8.96 -3.40
C ILE A 70 -8.66 10.50 -3.48
N ASN A 71 -7.64 11.14 -4.06
CA ASN A 71 -7.44 12.57 -3.94
C ASN A 71 -7.75 13.39 -5.20
N TYR A 72 -7.85 12.74 -6.36
CA TYR A 72 -8.04 13.41 -7.64
C TYR A 72 -9.25 12.86 -8.39
N VAL A 73 -9.88 13.73 -9.17
CA VAL A 73 -10.75 13.30 -10.28
C VAL A 73 -9.87 12.83 -11.43
N GLU A 74 -10.27 11.80 -12.17
CA GLU A 74 -9.44 11.17 -13.21
C GLU A 74 -8.95 12.17 -14.28
N GLU A 75 -9.84 13.03 -14.77
CA GLU A 75 -9.50 14.06 -15.76
C GLU A 75 -8.57 15.16 -15.21
N GLU A 76 -8.58 15.40 -13.89
CA GLU A 76 -7.69 16.35 -13.21
C GLU A 76 -6.30 15.73 -13.05
N LEU A 77 -6.25 14.47 -12.60
CA LEU A 77 -5.03 13.70 -12.37
C LEU A 77 -4.14 13.66 -13.61
N GLU A 78 -4.68 13.30 -14.78
CA GLU A 78 -3.88 13.16 -16.00
C GLU A 78 -3.22 14.48 -16.40
N ARG A 79 -4.00 15.57 -16.38
CA ARG A 79 -3.51 16.91 -16.73
C ARG A 79 -2.44 17.39 -15.76
N GLU A 80 -2.68 17.26 -14.46
CA GLU A 80 -1.74 17.70 -13.43
C GLU A 80 -0.48 16.85 -13.41
N LEU A 81 -0.58 15.53 -13.56
CA LEU A 81 0.57 14.63 -13.61
C LEU A 81 1.45 14.92 -14.82
N GLN A 82 0.85 15.17 -15.99
CA GLN A 82 1.59 15.54 -17.19
C GLN A 82 2.34 16.87 -16.98
N ALA A 83 1.69 17.87 -16.41
CA ALA A 83 2.33 19.16 -16.10
C ALA A 83 3.46 19.00 -15.08
N PHE A 84 3.25 18.18 -14.04
CA PHE A 84 4.23 17.91 -13.00
C PHE A 84 5.50 17.25 -13.55
N VAL A 85 5.35 16.23 -14.40
CA VAL A 85 6.48 15.53 -15.03
C VAL A 85 7.17 16.42 -16.08
N ALA A 86 6.41 17.23 -16.82
CA ALA A 86 6.95 18.14 -17.84
C ALA A 86 7.75 19.32 -17.26
N ALA A 87 7.59 19.64 -15.98
CA ALA A 87 8.31 20.73 -15.30
C ALA A 87 9.83 20.51 -15.16
N GLY A 88 10.38 19.41 -15.70
CA GLY A 88 11.80 19.30 -16.05
C GLY A 88 12.75 18.91 -14.92
N ASN A 89 12.26 18.68 -13.71
CA ASN A 89 13.06 18.13 -12.62
C ASN A 89 13.02 16.60 -12.66
N LYS A 90 14.15 15.95 -12.34
CA LYS A 90 14.20 14.49 -12.11
C LYS A 90 13.22 14.15 -10.98
N THR A 91 12.00 13.79 -11.36
CA THR A 91 10.94 13.50 -10.41
C THR A 91 11.27 12.21 -9.68
N THR A 92 11.45 12.27 -8.36
CA THR A 92 11.72 11.09 -7.56
C THR A 92 10.43 10.35 -7.21
N PRO A 93 10.48 9.06 -6.82
CA PRO A 93 9.31 8.36 -6.31
C PRO A 93 8.64 9.08 -5.12
N MET A 94 9.43 9.75 -4.27
CA MET A 94 8.89 10.55 -3.17
C MET A 94 8.13 11.78 -3.65
N ASP A 95 8.61 12.45 -4.70
CA ASP A 95 7.92 13.60 -5.29
C ASP A 95 6.58 13.18 -5.89
N LEU A 96 6.55 12.03 -6.58
CA LEU A 96 5.31 11.44 -7.09
C LEU A 96 4.35 11.06 -5.97
N MET A 97 4.85 10.47 -4.89
CA MET A 97 3.99 10.10 -3.77
C MET A 97 3.41 11.33 -3.06
N ARG A 98 4.21 12.39 -2.88
CA ARG A 98 3.73 13.69 -2.37
C ARG A 98 2.66 14.29 -3.29
N PHE A 99 2.88 14.24 -4.60
CA PHE A 99 1.88 14.64 -5.59
C PHE A 99 0.58 13.86 -5.39
N ALA A 100 0.61 12.52 -5.37
CA ALA A 100 -0.59 11.70 -5.17
C ALA A 100 -1.35 12.03 -3.87
N CYS A 101 -0.62 12.34 -2.79
CA CYS A 101 -1.20 12.68 -1.50
C CYS A 101 -1.97 14.02 -1.51
N ARG A 102 -1.68 14.93 -2.45
CA ARG A 102 -2.34 16.25 -2.63
C ARG A 102 -2.19 17.25 -1.47
N SER A 103 -1.96 16.79 -0.24
CA SER A 103 -1.66 17.62 0.93
C SER A 103 -0.59 16.98 1.81
N ASP A 104 0.10 17.80 2.60
CA ASP A 104 1.11 17.32 3.55
C ASP A 104 0.47 16.46 4.66
N GLU A 105 -0.75 16.78 5.12
CA GLU A 105 -1.45 15.98 6.13
C GLU A 105 -1.74 14.57 5.62
N PHE A 106 -2.18 14.43 4.37
CA PHE A 106 -2.43 13.12 3.77
C PHE A 106 -1.12 12.33 3.64
N TYR A 107 -0.04 13.01 3.23
CA TYR A 107 1.28 12.42 3.13
C TYR A 107 1.80 11.95 4.50
N ASP A 108 1.63 12.74 5.56
CA ASP A 108 2.05 12.39 6.91
C ASP A 108 1.28 11.20 7.48
N VAL A 109 -0.03 11.13 7.24
CA VAL A 109 -0.84 9.95 7.59
C VAL A 109 -0.37 8.72 6.80
N MET A 110 -0.11 8.86 5.50
CA MET A 110 0.41 7.78 4.67
C MET A 110 1.76 7.26 5.18
N VAL A 111 2.70 8.16 5.49
CA VAL A 111 4.02 7.82 6.05
C VAL A 111 3.87 7.12 7.40
N SER A 112 2.95 7.57 8.25
CA SER A 112 2.69 6.98 9.56
C SER A 112 2.16 5.55 9.43
N GLU A 113 1.21 5.32 8.53
CA GLU A 113 0.69 3.98 8.24
C GLU A 113 1.75 3.09 7.58
N TYR A 114 2.55 3.62 6.66
CA TYR A 114 3.65 2.89 6.04
C TYR A 114 4.64 2.40 7.10
N LYS A 115 5.12 3.31 7.97
CA LYS A 115 6.07 2.97 9.05
C LYS A 115 5.50 1.92 9.98
N ARG A 116 4.25 2.07 10.43
CA ARG A 116 3.58 1.10 11.32
C ARG A 116 3.53 -0.30 10.72
N ASN A 117 3.15 -0.42 9.46
CA ASN A 117 3.06 -1.72 8.78
C ASN A 117 4.45 -2.29 8.47
N PHE A 118 5.41 -1.45 8.10
CA PHE A 118 6.79 -1.84 7.85
C PHE A 118 7.49 -2.34 9.13
N GLU A 119 7.33 -1.64 10.25
CA GLU A 119 7.83 -2.08 11.56
C GLU A 119 7.25 -3.42 11.98
N SER A 120 5.94 -3.62 11.76
CA SER A 120 5.30 -4.92 11.98
C SER A 120 5.96 -6.01 11.13
N LEU A 121 6.20 -5.74 9.85
CA LEU A 121 6.84 -6.67 8.92
C LEU A 121 8.24 -7.07 9.36
N LEU A 122 9.03 -6.12 9.88
CA LEU A 122 10.37 -6.37 10.44
C LEU A 122 10.34 -7.28 11.68
N CYS A 123 9.20 -7.32 12.38
CA CYS A 123 8.93 -8.26 13.46
C CYS A 123 8.36 -9.61 12.98
N GLY A 124 8.26 -9.82 11.66
CA GLY A 124 7.67 -11.03 11.08
C GLY A 124 6.14 -11.06 11.14
N SER A 125 5.51 -9.91 11.39
CA SER A 125 4.06 -9.78 11.50
C SER A 125 3.52 -8.92 10.37
N PHE A 126 2.43 -9.33 9.77
CA PHE A 126 1.66 -8.50 8.85
C PHE A 126 0.19 -8.66 9.19
N ALA A 127 -0.66 -7.75 8.69
CA ALA A 127 -2.06 -7.74 9.06
C ALA A 127 -2.76 -9.06 8.67
N THR A 128 -3.25 -9.78 9.68
CA THR A 128 -4.22 -10.87 9.52
C THR A 128 -5.64 -10.28 9.55
N LEU A 129 -6.63 -10.99 8.99
CA LEU A 129 -8.02 -10.52 8.89
C LEU A 129 -8.62 -10.05 10.25
N SER A 130 -8.17 -10.58 11.40
CA SER A 130 -8.71 -10.18 12.71
C SER A 130 -8.13 -8.88 13.29
N LYS A 131 -6.92 -8.48 12.90
CA LYS A 131 -6.26 -7.25 13.38
C LYS A 131 -6.46 -6.04 12.46
N ALA A 132 -7.24 -6.20 11.39
CA ALA A 132 -7.49 -5.15 10.40
C ALA A 132 -8.11 -3.86 10.98
N CYS A 133 -8.63 -3.90 12.22
CA CYS A 133 -9.29 -2.79 12.90
C CYS A 133 -8.53 -2.25 14.14
N GLU A 134 -7.40 -2.83 14.54
CA GLU A 134 -6.67 -2.37 15.73
C GLU A 134 -5.70 -1.23 15.40
N GLY A 135 -6.21 0.00 15.47
CA GLY A 135 -5.43 1.22 15.37
C GLY A 135 -5.06 1.64 13.95
N PHE A 136 -5.28 2.92 13.66
CA PHE A 136 -4.78 3.62 12.49
C PHE A 136 -4.58 5.09 12.88
N THR A 137 -3.95 5.86 12.00
CA THR A 137 -3.75 7.29 12.21
C THR A 137 -5.02 8.03 11.81
N GLU A 138 -5.78 8.48 12.81
CA GLU A 138 -7.03 9.24 12.60
C GLU A 138 -6.74 10.66 12.12
N CYS A 139 -7.45 11.10 11.08
CA CYS A 139 -7.34 12.46 10.57
C CYS A 139 -8.62 12.85 9.83
N GLU A 140 -9.58 13.44 10.55
CA GLU A 140 -10.86 13.87 9.98
C GLU A 140 -10.70 14.95 8.89
N ALA A 141 -9.62 15.74 8.96
CA ALA A 141 -9.30 16.80 8.00
C ALA A 141 -9.08 16.27 6.57
N LEU A 142 -8.77 14.98 6.41
CA LEU A 142 -8.64 14.37 5.08
C LEU A 142 -9.99 14.27 4.35
N GLY A 143 -11.11 14.37 5.06
CA GLY A 143 -12.45 14.26 4.50
C GLY A 143 -12.87 12.82 4.23
N SER A 144 -13.83 12.64 3.32
CA SER A 144 -14.44 11.35 3.04
C SER A 144 -14.52 11.03 1.55
N ILE A 145 -14.72 9.75 1.24
CA ILE A 145 -14.91 9.21 -0.11
C ILE A 145 -16.09 8.23 -0.11
N ALA A 146 -16.71 8.02 -1.27
CA ALA A 146 -17.76 7.03 -1.43
C ALA A 146 -17.23 5.61 -1.13
N VAL A 147 -18.02 4.82 -0.38
CA VAL A 147 -17.64 3.45 0.00
C VAL A 147 -17.34 2.58 -1.21
N ASP A 148 -18.19 2.60 -2.25
CA ASP A 148 -17.97 1.82 -3.48
C ASP A 148 -16.62 2.13 -4.13
N MET A 149 -16.18 3.39 -4.09
CA MET A 149 -14.89 3.79 -4.64
C MET A 149 -13.75 3.29 -3.75
N ALA A 150 -13.89 3.38 -2.44
CA ALA A 150 -12.92 2.86 -1.48
C ALA A 150 -12.72 1.34 -1.64
N GLU A 151 -13.81 0.57 -1.73
CA GLU A 151 -13.76 -0.88 -1.94
C GLU A 151 -13.05 -1.24 -3.25
N ASN A 152 -13.38 -0.54 -4.34
CA ASN A 152 -12.72 -0.75 -5.62
C ASN A 152 -11.22 -0.45 -5.58
N ILE A 153 -10.79 0.59 -4.85
CA ILE A 153 -9.37 0.92 -4.66
C ILE A 153 -8.67 -0.18 -3.85
N ILE A 154 -9.27 -0.60 -2.72
CA ILE A 154 -8.71 -1.63 -1.82
C ILE A 154 -8.61 -2.99 -2.51
N ASN A 155 -9.64 -3.40 -3.26
CA ASN A 155 -9.62 -4.65 -4.01
C ASN A 155 -8.52 -4.64 -5.07
N ARG A 156 -8.35 -3.52 -5.79
CA ARG A 156 -7.32 -3.42 -6.82
C ARG A 156 -5.90 -3.52 -6.23
N ILE A 157 -5.63 -2.82 -5.13
CA ILE A 157 -4.30 -2.90 -4.48
C ILE A 157 -4.03 -4.30 -3.92
N ALA A 158 -5.04 -5.03 -3.43
CA ALA A 158 -4.87 -6.42 -3.00
C ALA A 158 -4.37 -7.32 -4.14
N HIS A 159 -5.02 -7.27 -5.31
CA HIS A 159 -4.66 -8.07 -6.47
C HIS A 159 -3.27 -7.69 -7.01
N GLN A 160 -2.99 -6.39 -7.12
CA GLN A 160 -1.71 -5.88 -7.61
C GLN A 160 -0.55 -6.26 -6.69
N ALA A 161 -0.67 -5.97 -5.40
CA ALA A 161 0.39 -6.27 -4.42
C ALA A 161 0.71 -7.77 -4.37
N TYR A 162 -0.32 -8.63 -4.37
CA TYR A 162 -0.13 -10.07 -4.43
C TYR A 162 0.61 -10.51 -5.70
N GLY A 163 0.18 -10.00 -6.86
CA GLY A 163 0.80 -10.30 -8.14
C GLY A 163 2.27 -9.88 -8.19
N GLU A 164 2.60 -8.67 -7.73
CA GLU A 164 3.98 -8.17 -7.69
C GLU A 164 4.84 -8.98 -6.71
N GLY A 165 4.32 -9.34 -5.53
CA GLY A 165 5.02 -10.20 -4.59
C GLY A 165 5.36 -11.57 -5.19
N LYS A 166 4.41 -12.16 -5.93
CA LYS A 166 4.62 -13.45 -6.58
C LYS A 166 5.63 -13.38 -7.73
N LYS A 167 5.55 -12.35 -8.56
CA LYS A 167 6.51 -12.14 -9.67
C LYS A 167 7.94 -11.94 -9.18
N LEU A 168 8.11 -11.30 -8.03
CA LEU A 168 9.43 -11.02 -7.45
C LEU A 168 10.24 -12.29 -7.17
N VAL A 169 9.55 -13.40 -6.92
CA VAL A 169 10.15 -14.69 -6.53
C VAL A 169 9.87 -15.80 -7.54
N ALA A 170 9.18 -15.49 -8.65
CA ALA A 170 8.97 -16.44 -9.74
C ALA A 170 10.27 -16.56 -10.55
N GLU A 171 10.81 -17.77 -10.65
CA GLU A 171 11.92 -18.11 -11.54
C GLU A 171 11.53 -18.02 -13.02
#